data_AF-A0A956GTH9-F1
#
_entry.id   AF-A0A956GTH9-F1
#
_cell.length_a   1.000
_cell.length_b   1.000
_cell.length_c   1.000
_cell.angle_alpha   90.00
_cell.angle_beta   90.00
_cell.angle_gamma   90.00
#
_symmetry.space_group_name_H-M   'P 1'
#
loop_
_entity.id
_entity.type
_entity.pdbx_description
1 polymer ?
#
loop_
_entity_poly.entity_id
_entity_poly.type
_entity_poly.pdbx_seq_one_letter_code
_entity_poly.pdbx_strand_id
1 'polypeptide(L)'
;MVESRAWGTDAAHASQLKDKINAYAEFITNGDLARQFPETAGQRVYIQLNCCEPPSGEFAAILEHAARQLQRIDIGLRVMVTPTRLTR
;
A
#
# COMPACT_ATOMS: atom_id res chain seq x y z
N MET A 1 4.08 -2.29 3.04
CA MET A 1 5.05 -1.24 2.68
C MET A 1 5.08 -0.14 3.74
N VAL A 2 6.17 0.63 3.80
CA VAL A 2 6.34 1.78 4.72
C VAL A 2 6.64 3.02 3.88
N GLU A 3 6.01 4.14 4.23
CA GLU A 3 6.30 5.48 3.73
C GLU A 3 6.66 6.40 4.89
N SER A 4 7.94 6.75 4.97
CA SER A 4 8.48 7.61 6.03
C SER A 4 8.60 9.07 5.61
N ARG A 5 8.49 9.37 4.32
CA ARG A 5 8.54 10.74 3.80
C ARG A 5 7.19 11.42 4.05
N ALA A 6 7.25 12.74 4.26
CA ALA A 6 6.04 13.56 4.24
C ALA A 6 5.43 13.56 2.83
N TRP A 7 4.11 13.72 2.74
CA TRP A 7 3.41 13.69 1.47
C TRP A 7 3.70 14.95 0.65
N GLY A 8 3.92 14.79 -0.65
CA GLY A 8 4.09 15.90 -1.58
C GLY A 8 5.44 16.60 -1.54
N THR A 9 6.43 16.06 -0.83
CA THR A 9 7.79 16.63 -0.80
C THR A 9 8.64 16.30 -2.03
N ASP A 10 8.21 15.34 -2.85
CA ASP A 10 8.93 14.85 -4.03
C ASP A 10 7.94 14.62 -5.19
N ALA A 11 8.22 15.21 -6.35
CA ALA A 11 7.40 15.10 -7.55
C ALA A 11 7.30 13.66 -8.09
N ALA A 12 8.31 12.81 -7.84
CA ALA A 12 8.28 11.40 -8.25
C ALA A 12 7.46 10.52 -7.29
N HIS A 13 7.10 11.03 -6.10
CA HIS A 13 6.50 10.25 -5.02
C HIS A 13 5.18 9.59 -5.43
N ALA A 14 4.31 10.32 -6.13
CA ALA A 14 3.04 9.78 -6.61
C ALA A 14 3.22 8.61 -7.58
N SER A 15 4.17 8.72 -8.52
CA SER A 15 4.48 7.61 -9.45
C SER A 15 5.01 6.41 -8.67
N GLN A 16 5.99 6.63 -7.78
CA GLN A 16 6.57 5.57 -6.97
C GLN A 16 5.53 4.85 -6.11
N LEU A 17 4.55 5.57 -5.55
CA LEU A 17 3.47 4.96 -4.78
C LEU A 17 2.62 4.03 -5.65
N LYS A 18 2.24 4.48 -6.85
CA LYS A 18 1.49 3.66 -7.82
C LYS A 18 2.29 2.41 -8.21
N ASP A 19 3.57 2.58 -8.52
CA ASP A 19 4.45 1.47 -8.92
C ASP A 19 4.58 0.43 -7.81
N LYS A 20 4.74 0.87 -6.56
CA LYS A 20 4.73 -0.02 -5.39
C LYS A 20 3.42 -0.77 -5.27
N ILE A 21 2.27 -0.09 -5.33
CA ILE A 21 0.96 -0.75 -5.21
C ILE A 21 0.79 -1.82 -6.31
N ASN A 22 1.14 -1.47 -7.56
CA ASN A 22 1.04 -2.38 -8.69
C ASN A 22 1.95 -3.60 -8.53
N ALA A 23 3.20 -3.41 -8.10
CA ALA A 23 4.14 -4.51 -7.88
C ALA A 23 3.64 -5.49 -6.80
N TYR A 24 3.06 -4.99 -5.70
CA TYR A 24 2.47 -5.87 -4.68
C TYR A 24 1.21 -6.58 -5.19
N ALA A 25 0.38 -5.90 -5.98
CA ALA A 25 -0.80 -6.52 -6.58
C ALA A 25 -0.40 -7.66 -7.51
N GLU A 26 0.58 -7.43 -8.40
CA GLU A 26 1.12 -8.43 -9.31
C GLU A 26 1.70 -9.65 -8.57
N PHE A 27 2.48 -9.41 -7.51
CA PHE A 27 3.02 -10.47 -6.66
C PHE A 27 1.93 -11.36 -6.04
N ILE A 28 0.78 -10.77 -5.69
CA ILE A 28 -0.36 -11.52 -5.16
C ILE A 28 -1.08 -12.27 -6.28
N THR A 29 -1.40 -11.60 -7.39
CA THR A 29 -2.20 -12.17 -8.49
C THR A 29 -1.48 -13.25 -9.27
N ASN A 30 -0.15 -13.18 -9.37
CA ASN A 30 0.67 -14.21 -10.01
C ASN A 30 0.84 -15.46 -9.13
N GLY A 31 0.32 -15.44 -7.89
CA GLY A 31 0.43 -16.53 -6.94
C GLY A 31 1.79 -16.61 -6.25
N ASP A 32 2.69 -15.65 -6.47
CA ASP A 32 4.03 -15.65 -5.87
C ASP A 32 3.96 -15.63 -4.34
N LEU A 33 3.04 -14.85 -3.77
CA LEU A 33 2.80 -14.83 -2.33
C LEU A 33 2.47 -16.22 -1.79
N ALA A 34 1.51 -16.93 -2.39
CA ALA A 34 1.11 -18.25 -1.92
C ALA A 34 2.18 -19.33 -2.16
N ARG A 35 3.00 -19.18 -3.21
CA ARG A 35 4.14 -20.09 -3.44
C ARG A 35 5.24 -19.91 -2.40
N GLN A 36 5.53 -18.66 -2.02
CA GLN A 36 6.58 -18.35 -1.04
C GLN A 36 6.11 -18.54 0.41
N PHE A 37 4.83 -18.27 0.67
CA PHE A 37 4.19 -18.36 1.99
C PHE A 37 2.90 -19.18 1.88
N PRO A 38 3.00 -20.53 1.83
CA PRO A 38 1.85 -21.42 1.64
C PRO A 38 0.72 -21.24 2.64
N GLU A 39 1.02 -20.77 3.85
CA GLU A 39 0.05 -20.43 4.89
C GLU A 39 -0.93 -19.30 4.51
N THR A 40 -0.58 -18.51 3.48
CA THR A 40 -1.44 -17.44 2.94
C THR A 40 -2.43 -17.96 1.90
N ALA A 41 -2.32 -19.21 1.45
CA ALA A 41 -3.19 -19.77 0.44
C ALA A 41 -4.66 -19.78 0.90
N GLY A 42 -5.55 -19.22 0.07
CA GLY A 42 -6.98 -19.10 0.38
C GLY A 42 -7.33 -18.06 1.44
N GLN A 43 -6.35 -17.34 1.99
CA GLN A 43 -6.60 -16.24 2.92
C GLN A 43 -6.81 -14.93 2.17
N ARG A 44 -7.62 -14.05 2.75
CA ARG A 44 -7.78 -12.69 2.23
C ARG A 44 -6.51 -11.88 2.46
N VAL A 45 -5.97 -11.30 1.39
CA VAL A 45 -4.70 -10.55 1.44
C VAL A 45 -4.96 -9.05 1.51
N TYR A 46 -4.16 -8.36 2.33
CA TYR A 46 -4.16 -6.90 2.42
C TYR A 46 -2.77 -6.34 2.11
N ILE A 47 -2.72 -5.38 1.18
CA ILE A 47 -1.58 -4.48 1.04
C ILE A 47 -1.71 -3.43 2.15
N GLN A 48 -0.75 -3.38 3.08
CA GLN A 48 -0.71 -2.38 4.14
C GLN A 48 0.32 -1.28 3.81
N LEU A 49 -0.11 -0.03 3.83
CA LEU A 49 0.73 1.15 3.79
C LEU A 49 0.84 1.72 5.21
N ASN A 50 2.04 1.68 5.79
CA ASN A 50 2.33 2.36 7.06
C ASN A 50 2.93 3.73 6.75
N CYS A 51 2.38 4.79 7.34
CA CYS A 51 2.86 6.16 7.14
C CYS A 51 2.88 6.97 8.44
N CYS A 52 3.72 8.02 8.47
CA CYS A 52 3.88 8.87 9.65
C CYS A 52 2.75 9.90 9.81
N GLU A 53 2.12 10.28 8.71
CA GLU A 53 1.01 11.23 8.66
C GLU A 53 -0.06 10.75 7.66
N PRO A 54 -1.34 11.12 7.84
CA PRO A 54 -2.40 10.74 6.92
C PRO A 54 -2.09 11.20 5.48
N PRO A 55 -2.27 10.35 4.46
CA PRO A 55 -2.20 10.76 3.06
C PRO A 55 -3.20 11.87 2.78
N SER A 56 -2.78 12.86 1.99
CA SER A 56 -3.61 14.00 1.61
C SER A 56 -3.47 14.31 0.11
N GLY A 57 -4.37 15.14 -0.41
CA GLY A 57 -4.33 15.59 -1.82
C GLY A 57 -4.31 14.43 -2.81
N GLU A 58 -3.39 14.48 -3.76
CA GLU A 58 -3.27 13.46 -4.81
C GLU A 58 -2.99 12.05 -4.28
N PHE A 59 -2.26 11.93 -3.15
CA PHE A 59 -1.91 10.64 -2.57
C PHE A 59 -3.15 9.93 -2.01
N ALA A 60 -4.04 10.68 -1.37
CA ALA A 60 -5.34 10.16 -0.94
C ALA A 60 -6.16 9.65 -2.14
N ALA A 61 -6.22 10.44 -3.22
CA ALA A 61 -6.93 10.06 -4.44
C ALA A 61 -6.35 8.80 -5.10
N ILE A 62 -5.01 8.66 -5.14
CA ILE A 62 -4.32 7.47 -5.63
C ILE A 62 -4.71 6.25 -4.79
N LEU A 63 -4.65 6.36 -3.46
CA LEU A 63 -4.95 5.26 -2.54
C LEU A 63 -6.42 4.84 -2.62
N GLU A 64 -7.34 5.79 -2.70
CA GLU A 64 -8.76 5.50 -2.89
C GLU A 64 -9.03 4.80 -4.23
N HIS A 65 -8.42 5.28 -5.31
CA HIS A 65 -8.54 4.66 -6.62
C HIS A 65 -8.00 3.23 -6.59
N ALA A 66 -6.79 3.04 -6.05
CA ALA A 66 -6.16 1.75 -5.90
C ALA A 66 -7.01 0.79 -5.05
N ALA A 67 -7.54 1.24 -3.91
CA ALA A 67 -8.40 0.42 -3.06
C ALA A 67 -9.62 -0.11 -3.82
N ARG A 68 -10.28 0.74 -4.62
CA ARG A 68 -11.42 0.33 -5.46
C ARG A 68 -11.03 -0.69 -6.53
N GLN A 69 -9.86 -0.53 -7.16
CA GLN A 69 -9.39 -1.49 -8.17
C GLN A 69 -9.06 -2.84 -7.53
N LEU A 70 -8.30 -2.84 -6.44
CA LEU A 70 -7.86 -4.05 -5.73
C LEU A 70 -9.04 -4.84 -5.14
N GLN A 71 -10.06 -4.16 -4.64
CA GLN A 71 -11.25 -4.81 -4.10
C GLN A 71 -11.98 -5.68 -5.13
N ARG A 72 -11.90 -5.33 -6.43
CA ARG A 72 -12.54 -6.11 -7.52
C ARG A 72 -11.90 -7.48 -7.73
N ILE A 73 -10.67 -7.67 -7.23
CA ILE A 73 -9.90 -8.92 -7.28
C ILE A 73 -9.64 -9.47 -5.86
N ASP A 74 -10.48 -9.08 -4.91
CA ASP A 74 -10.44 -9.48 -3.49
C ASP A 74 -9.13 -9.19 -2.73
N ILE A 75 -8.37 -8.20 -3.19
CA ILE A 75 -7.21 -7.67 -2.47
C ILE A 75 -7.64 -6.42 -1.70
N GLY A 76 -7.35 -6.36 -0.41
CA GLY A 76 -7.57 -5.17 0.40
C GLY A 76 -6.39 -4.20 0.34
N LEU A 77 -6.65 -2.89 0.48
CA LEU A 77 -5.64 -1.87 0.74
C LEU A 77 -5.96 -1.19 2.07
N ARG A 78 -5.01 -1.17 3.00
CA ARG A 78 -5.16 -0.53 4.32
C ARG A 78 -4.06 0.49 4.55
N VAL A 79 -4.44 1.65 5.05
CA VAL A 79 -3.51 2.69 5.51
C VAL A 79 -3.46 2.68 7.03
N MET A 80 -2.26 2.58 7.58
CA MET A 80 -2.01 2.66 9.01
C MET A 80 -1.13 3.87 9.27
N VAL A 81 -1.67 4.83 10.03
CA VAL A 81 -0.90 6.02 10.44
C VAL A 81 -0.29 5.73 11.80
N THR A 82 1.03 5.63 11.84
CA THR A 82 1.77 5.51 13.10
C THR A 82 2.57 6.79 13.27
N PRO A 83 2.10 7.74 14.10
CA PRO A 83 2.85 8.96 14.34
C PRO A 83 4.20 8.59 14.95
N THR A 84 5.29 9.05 14.34
CA THR A 84 6.63 8.90 14.91
C THR A 84 6.62 9.60 16.26
N ARG A 85 6.71 8.84 17.36
CA ARG A 85 6.95 9.44 18.67
C ARG A 85 8.35 10.05 18.62
N LEU A 86 8.43 11.37 18.53
CA LEU A 86 9.64 12.09 18.88
C LEU A 86 9.90 11.80 20.36
N THR A 87 10.75 10.81 20.65
CA THR A 87 11.44 10.72 21.94
C THR A 87 12.18 12.03 22.13
N ARG A 88 11.72 12.81 23.11
CA ARG A 88 12.36 14.05 23.57
C ARG A 88 13.70 13.77 24.21
#